data_AF-A0A966PCB2-F1
#
_entry.id   AF-A0A966PCB2-F1
#
_cell.length_a   1.000
_cell.length_b   1.000
_cell.length_c   1.000
_cell.angle_alpha   90.00
_cell.angle_beta   90.00
_cell.angle_gamma   90.00
#
_symmetry.space_group_name_H-M   'P 1'
#
loop_
_entity.id
_entity.type
_entity.pdbx_description
1 polymer ?
#
loop_
_entity_poly.entity_id
_entity_poly.type
_entity_poly.pdbx_seq_one_letter_code
_entity_poly.pdbx_strand_id
1 'polypeptide(L)'
;MDAHTEQVNEIRAAHMFHLRGTAVMVFVIYWAVIFTYTEFFWFQPWESSEVVRQISLWLCLIGWIIASIGTPLALFAISAGSKRALNFLPITALWWPASVLISQVVVYTETGESYLGYLFVYPIFILTDIALPIFLLIKWSRIKEYLVLQGD
;
A
#
# COMPACT_ATOMS: atom_id res chain seq x y z
N MET A 1 -10.06 -39.00 5.78
CA MET A 1 -9.68 -37.63 6.17
C MET A 1 -10.44 -37.35 7.46
N ASP A 2 -9.77 -36.96 8.53
CA ASP A 2 -10.45 -36.69 9.81
C ASP A 2 -11.12 -35.31 9.79
N ALA A 3 -12.15 -35.12 10.60
CA ALA A 3 -12.91 -33.87 10.67
C ALA A 3 -12.02 -32.66 11.01
N HIS A 4 -10.91 -32.90 11.73
CA HIS A 4 -9.92 -31.88 12.05
C HIS A 4 -9.14 -31.40 10.81
N THR A 5 -8.67 -32.30 9.95
CA THR A 5 -7.96 -31.92 8.71
C THR A 5 -8.88 -31.20 7.74
N GLU A 6 -10.15 -31.60 7.66
CA GLU A 6 -11.16 -30.91 6.86
C GLU A 6 -11.38 -29.48 7.34
N GLN A 7 -11.59 -29.30 8.65
CA GLN A 7 -11.75 -27.98 9.27
C GLN A 7 -10.52 -27.07 9.05
N VAL A 8 -9.30 -27.60 9.18
CA VAL A 8 -8.06 -26.84 8.93
C VAL A 8 -7.96 -26.40 7.48
N ASN A 9 -8.33 -27.27 6.53
CA ASN A 9 -8.31 -26.95 5.10
C ASN A 9 -9.34 -25.88 4.72
N GLU A 10 -10.54 -25.92 5.30
CA GLU A 10 -11.56 -24.89 5.11
C GLU A 10 -11.10 -23.51 5.61
N ILE A 11 -10.53 -23.46 6.82
CA ILE A 11 -9.98 -22.22 7.40
C ILE A 11 -8.88 -21.66 6.51
N ARG A 12 -7.99 -22.52 5.99
CA ARG A 12 -6.91 -22.12 5.09
C ARG A 12 -7.44 -21.56 3.78
N ALA A 13 -8.44 -22.21 3.19
CA ALA A 13 -9.07 -21.77 1.95
C ALA A 13 -9.77 -20.41 2.13
N ALA A 14 -10.49 -20.22 3.24
CA ALA A 14 -11.11 -18.95 3.58
C ALA A 14 -10.06 -17.83 3.74
N HIS A 15 -8.95 -18.11 4.42
CA HIS A 15 -7.87 -17.15 4.59
C HIS A 15 -7.25 -16.72 3.25
N MET A 16 -6.97 -17.69 2.37
CA MET A 16 -6.47 -17.42 1.01
C MET A 16 -7.47 -16.59 0.19
N PHE A 17 -8.76 -16.91 0.28
CA PHE A 17 -9.82 -16.15 -0.38
C PHE A 17 -9.86 -14.69 0.11
N HIS A 18 -9.78 -14.45 1.42
CA HIS A 18 -9.75 -13.10 1.98
C HIS A 18 -8.53 -12.28 1.52
N LEU A 19 -7.36 -12.90 1.37
CA LEU A 19 -6.17 -12.22 0.86
C LEU A 19 -6.36 -11.79 -0.61
N ARG A 20 -6.91 -12.67 -1.44
CA ARG A 20 -7.22 -12.37 -2.85
C ARG A 20 -8.26 -11.26 -2.96
N GLY A 21 -9.33 -11.33 -2.17
CA GLY A 21 -10.34 -10.27 -2.10
C GLY A 21 -9.73 -8.93 -1.67
N THR A 22 -8.83 -8.94 -0.70
CA THR A 22 -8.08 -7.75 -0.27
C THR A 22 -7.20 -7.20 -1.40
N ALA A 23 -6.51 -8.07 -2.14
CA ALA A 23 -5.66 -7.67 -3.27
C ALA A 23 -6.47 -6.94 -4.35
N VAL A 24 -7.61 -7.52 -4.75
CA VAL A 24 -8.52 -6.90 -5.72
C VAL A 24 -9.07 -5.58 -5.21
N MET A 25 -9.50 -5.53 -3.94
CA MET A 25 -10.02 -4.30 -3.33
C MET A 25 -8.97 -3.17 -3.34
N VAL A 26 -7.72 -3.46 -2.93
CA VAL A 26 -6.63 -2.48 -2.94
C VAL A 26 -6.35 -2.00 -4.37
N PHE A 27 -6.26 -2.92 -5.33
CA PHE A 27 -6.07 -2.59 -6.75
C PHE A 27 -7.16 -1.64 -7.25
N VAL A 28 -8.43 -2.00 -7.03
CA VAL A 28 -9.58 -1.21 -7.49
C VAL A 28 -9.62 0.17 -6.82
N ILE A 29 -9.41 0.26 -5.50
CA ILE A 29 -9.42 1.54 -4.79
C ILE A 29 -8.33 2.46 -5.32
N TYR A 30 -7.08 1.98 -5.40
CA TYR A 30 -5.98 2.81 -5.90
C TYR A 30 -6.24 3.29 -7.33
N TRP A 31 -6.61 2.39 -8.23
CA TRP A 31 -6.86 2.78 -9.62
C TRP A 31 -8.07 3.71 -9.77
N ALA A 32 -9.14 3.53 -8.98
CA ALA A 32 -10.25 4.46 -8.96
C ALA A 32 -9.81 5.87 -8.51
N VAL A 33 -8.99 5.97 -7.46
CA VAL A 33 -8.44 7.24 -6.99
C VAL A 33 -7.50 7.86 -8.03
N ILE A 34 -6.61 7.08 -8.63
CA ILE A 34 -5.67 7.53 -9.67
C ILE A 34 -6.42 8.11 -10.87
N PHE A 35 -7.47 7.45 -11.33
CA PHE A 35 -8.29 7.96 -12.45
C PHE A 35 -9.18 9.15 -12.06
N THR A 36 -9.50 9.31 -10.79
CA THR A 36 -10.28 10.48 -10.32
C THR A 36 -9.39 11.72 -10.20
N TYR A 37 -8.13 11.55 -9.79
CA TYR A 37 -7.18 12.65 -9.55
C TYR A 37 -5.96 12.53 -10.46
N THR A 38 -6.16 12.43 -11.76
CA THR A 38 -5.09 12.11 -12.73
C THR A 38 -3.89 13.04 -12.62
N GLU A 39 -4.10 14.35 -12.54
CA GLU A 39 -3.03 15.36 -12.43
C GLU A 39 -2.16 15.18 -11.18
N PHE A 40 -2.71 14.59 -10.12
CA PHE A 40 -1.97 14.33 -8.89
C PHE A 40 -0.98 13.16 -9.03
N PHE A 41 -1.28 12.18 -9.88
CA PHE A 41 -0.47 10.96 -10.04
C PHE A 41 0.40 10.97 -11.30
N TRP A 42 -0.04 11.69 -12.33
CA TRP A 42 0.59 11.74 -13.65
C TRP A 42 1.28 13.08 -13.90
N PHE A 43 2.21 13.44 -13.03
CA PHE A 43 3.06 14.63 -13.16
C PHE A 43 4.46 14.27 -13.69
N GLN A 44 5.20 15.28 -14.14
CA GLN A 44 6.56 15.13 -14.66
C GLN A 44 7.59 15.61 -13.63
N PRO A 45 8.36 14.71 -12.98
CA PRO A 45 9.29 15.10 -11.93
C PRO A 45 10.34 16.13 -12.35
N TRP A 46 10.74 16.13 -13.61
CA TRP A 46 11.79 17.01 -14.18
C TRP A 46 11.33 18.43 -14.49
N GLU A 47 10.04 18.75 -14.37
CA GLU A 47 9.53 20.12 -14.56
C GLU A 47 9.92 21.06 -13.40
N SER A 48 10.21 20.50 -12.23
CA SER A 48 10.72 21.27 -11.09
C SER A 48 12.18 21.70 -11.34
N SER A 49 12.53 22.96 -11.10
CA SER A 49 13.93 23.41 -11.14
C SER A 49 14.75 22.94 -9.92
N GLU A 50 14.09 22.70 -8.79
CA GLU A 50 14.73 22.32 -7.53
C GLU A 50 14.98 20.82 -7.44
N VAL A 51 16.24 20.42 -7.23
CA VAL A 51 16.68 19.00 -7.21
C VAL A 51 15.98 18.21 -6.10
N VAL A 52 15.84 18.80 -4.91
CA VAL A 52 15.18 18.15 -3.76
C VAL A 52 13.71 17.84 -4.09
N ARG A 53 13.03 18.80 -4.72
CA ARG A 53 11.65 18.62 -5.20
C ARG A 53 11.58 17.54 -6.28
N GLN A 54 12.47 17.56 -7.28
CA GLN A 54 12.53 16.52 -8.32
C GLN A 54 12.66 15.11 -7.72
N ILE A 55 13.56 14.91 -6.75
CA ILE A 55 13.74 13.61 -6.08
C ILE A 55 12.47 13.18 -5.35
N SER A 56 11.83 14.09 -4.61
CA SER A 56 10.58 13.79 -3.91
C SER A 56 9.45 13.37 -4.87
N LEU A 57 9.40 14.00 -6.04
CA LEU A 57 8.45 13.70 -7.10
C LEU A 57 8.72 12.33 -7.74
N TRP A 58 9.98 11.97 -7.98
CA TRP A 58 10.34 10.62 -8.42
C TRP A 58 9.93 9.54 -7.42
N LEU A 59 10.14 9.79 -6.12
CA LEU A 59 9.70 8.86 -5.07
C LEU A 59 8.17 8.68 -5.08
N CYS A 60 7.41 9.76 -5.32
CA CYS A 60 5.96 9.70 -5.43
C CYS A 60 5.51 8.93 -6.67
N LEU A 61 6.12 9.21 -7.84
CA LEU A 61 5.80 8.53 -9.10
C LEU A 61 6.02 7.02 -9.00
N ILE A 62 7.13 6.59 -8.43
CA ILE A 62 7.40 5.17 -8.16
C ILE A 62 6.44 4.63 -7.10
N GLY A 63 6.16 5.43 -6.06
CA GLY A 63 5.40 4.99 -4.91
C GLY A 63 3.96 4.60 -5.21
N TRP A 64 3.23 5.38 -6.01
CA TRP A 64 1.85 5.02 -6.32
C TRP A 64 1.79 3.77 -7.21
N ILE A 65 2.78 3.53 -8.07
CA ILE A 65 2.88 2.31 -8.89
C ILE A 65 3.12 1.11 -7.98
N ILE A 66 4.05 1.22 -7.03
CA ILE A 66 4.31 0.17 -6.04
C ILE A 66 3.05 -0.12 -5.20
N ALA A 67 2.33 0.92 -4.77
CA ALA A 67 1.15 0.74 -3.95
C ALA A 67 -0.04 0.15 -4.73
N SER A 68 -0.26 0.60 -5.97
CA SER A 68 -1.39 0.17 -6.82
C SER A 68 -1.17 -1.20 -7.49
N ILE A 69 0.08 -1.61 -7.73
CA ILE A 69 0.42 -2.87 -8.41
C ILE A 69 1.21 -3.80 -7.48
N GLY A 70 2.30 -3.31 -6.90
CA GLY A 70 3.21 -4.11 -6.06
C GLY A 70 2.50 -4.72 -4.84
N THR A 71 1.65 -3.95 -4.16
CA THR A 71 0.89 -4.45 -3.00
C THR A 71 -0.13 -5.52 -3.37
N PRO A 72 -1.02 -5.36 -4.36
CA PRO A 72 -1.87 -6.45 -4.83
C PRO A 72 -1.09 -7.71 -5.24
N LEU A 73 0.01 -7.55 -5.97
CA LEU A 73 0.86 -8.70 -6.37
C LEU A 73 1.46 -9.41 -5.16
N ALA A 74 1.94 -8.67 -4.15
CA ALA A 74 2.44 -9.25 -2.91
C ALA A 74 1.33 -10.04 -2.19
N LEU A 75 0.13 -9.49 -2.08
CA LEU A 75 -1.02 -10.18 -1.47
C LEU A 75 -1.42 -11.44 -2.24
N PHE A 76 -1.44 -11.41 -3.57
CA PHE A 76 -1.67 -12.60 -4.39
C PHE A 76 -0.59 -13.65 -4.18
N ALA A 77 0.68 -13.26 -4.16
CA ALA A 77 1.80 -14.17 -3.93
C ALA A 77 1.75 -14.80 -2.52
N ILE A 78 1.37 -14.03 -1.49
CA ILE A 78 1.14 -14.56 -0.12
C ILE A 78 -0.01 -15.58 -0.17
N SER A 79 -1.12 -15.27 -0.86
CA SER A 79 -2.24 -16.20 -1.01
C SER A 79 -1.88 -17.50 -1.74
N ALA A 80 -0.83 -17.47 -2.56
CA ALA A 80 -0.26 -18.64 -3.24
C ALA A 80 0.78 -19.39 -2.38
N GLY A 81 1.05 -18.93 -1.16
CA GLY A 81 1.98 -19.57 -0.21
C GLY A 81 3.39 -18.99 -0.18
N SER A 82 3.67 -17.88 -0.86
CA SER A 82 5.00 -17.26 -0.84
C SER A 82 5.29 -16.55 0.49
N LYS A 83 6.09 -17.19 1.35
CA LYS A 83 6.59 -16.57 2.59
C LYS A 83 7.47 -15.33 2.33
N ARG A 84 8.22 -15.33 1.22
CA ARG A 84 9.09 -14.19 0.87
C ARG A 84 8.26 -12.94 0.55
N ALA A 85 7.11 -13.10 -0.10
CA ALA A 85 6.20 -12.00 -0.40
C ALA A 85 5.65 -11.31 0.87
N LEU A 86 5.50 -12.06 1.97
CA LEU A 86 5.08 -11.49 3.25
C LEU A 86 6.05 -10.42 3.77
N ASN A 87 7.36 -10.61 3.57
CA ASN A 87 8.37 -9.64 4.00
C ASN A 87 8.34 -8.36 3.17
N PHE A 88 7.82 -8.42 1.94
CA PHE A 88 7.70 -7.25 1.06
C PHE A 88 6.43 -6.43 1.29
N LEU A 89 5.38 -7.04 1.86
CA LEU A 89 4.08 -6.38 2.03
C LEU A 89 4.17 -5.04 2.81
N PRO A 90 4.92 -4.91 3.92
CA PRO A 90 5.08 -3.62 4.59
C PRO A 90 5.77 -2.58 3.71
N ILE A 91 6.77 -3.01 2.93
CA ILE A 91 7.53 -2.12 2.05
C ILE A 91 6.62 -1.58 0.96
N THR A 92 5.86 -2.45 0.29
CA THR A 92 4.97 -2.01 -0.80
C THR A 92 3.77 -1.20 -0.29
N ALA A 93 3.29 -1.48 0.93
CA ALA A 93 2.20 -0.72 1.55
C ALA A 93 2.62 0.67 2.04
N LEU A 94 3.87 0.82 2.51
CA LEU A 94 4.37 2.07 3.09
C LEU A 94 5.11 2.98 2.10
N TRP A 95 5.51 2.48 0.94
CA TRP A 95 6.30 3.29 0.00
C TRP A 95 5.58 4.56 -0.44
N TRP A 96 4.30 4.45 -0.81
CA TRP A 96 3.47 5.58 -1.20
C TRP A 96 3.28 6.61 -0.08
N PRO A 97 2.77 6.27 1.11
CA PRO A 97 2.59 7.27 2.16
C PRO A 97 3.91 7.87 2.64
N ALA A 98 5.01 7.10 2.63
CA ALA A 98 6.33 7.65 2.95
C ALA A 98 6.79 8.66 1.91
N SER A 99 6.60 8.39 0.61
CA SER A 99 6.99 9.33 -0.44
C SER A 99 6.14 10.60 -0.44
N VAL A 100 4.83 10.47 -0.20
CA VAL A 100 3.93 11.62 -0.01
C VAL A 100 4.37 12.47 1.17
N LEU A 101 4.65 11.87 2.33
CA LEU A 101 5.12 12.63 3.51
C LEU A 101 6.42 13.38 3.23
N ILE A 102 7.39 12.75 2.55
CA ILE A 102 8.63 13.42 2.14
C ILE A 102 8.33 14.60 1.21
N SER A 103 7.48 14.40 0.21
CA SER A 103 7.09 15.45 -0.73
C SER A 103 6.38 16.62 -0.04
N GLN A 104 5.57 16.33 0.97
CA GLN A 104 4.80 17.30 1.74
C GLN A 104 5.69 18.11 2.69
N VAL A 105 6.77 17.52 3.22
CA VAL A 105 7.80 18.28 3.93
C VAL A 105 8.46 19.30 3.00
N VAL A 106 8.78 18.93 1.75
CA VAL A 106 9.34 19.87 0.77
C VAL A 106 8.36 21.01 0.46
N VAL A 107 7.09 20.68 0.19
CA VAL A 107 6.02 21.67 -0.05
C VAL A 107 5.88 22.63 1.12
N TYR A 108 5.90 22.11 2.35
CA TYR A 108 5.81 22.93 3.55
C TYR A 108 6.98 23.92 3.66
N THR A 109 8.20 23.50 3.33
CA THR A 109 9.37 24.40 3.36
C THR A 109 9.33 25.50 2.30
N GLU A 110 8.68 25.25 1.17
CA GLU A 110 8.62 26.21 0.04
C GLU A 110 7.41 27.16 0.14
N THR A 111 6.27 26.66 0.64
CA THR A 111 4.98 27.36 0.56
C THR A 111 4.33 27.64 1.92
N GLY A 112 4.78 26.96 2.98
CA GLY A 112 4.13 26.96 4.30
C GLY A 112 2.87 26.07 4.39
N GLU A 113 2.47 25.41 3.31
CA GLU A 113 1.29 24.54 3.28
C GLU A 113 1.56 23.19 3.96
N SER A 114 0.68 22.81 4.89
CA SER A 114 0.87 21.61 5.71
C SER A 114 0.25 20.36 5.09
N TYR A 115 0.77 19.18 5.50
CA TYR A 115 0.18 17.88 5.13
C TYR A 115 -1.31 17.75 5.53
N LEU A 116 -1.69 18.31 6.68
CA LEU A 116 -3.09 18.31 7.09
C LEU A 116 -3.95 19.18 6.16
N GLY A 117 -3.43 20.33 5.72
CA GLY A 117 -4.09 21.17 4.71
C GLY A 117 -4.35 20.39 3.41
N TYR A 118 -3.34 19.66 2.93
CA TYR A 118 -3.46 18.75 1.79
C TYR A 118 -4.59 17.72 1.98
N LEU A 119 -4.68 17.07 3.14
CA LEU A 119 -5.73 16.08 3.42
C LEU A 119 -7.13 16.71 3.56
N PHE A 120 -7.23 17.97 4.00
CA PHE A 120 -8.51 18.69 4.01
C PHE A 120 -8.99 19.02 2.60
N VAL A 121 -8.08 19.37 1.70
CA VAL A 121 -8.39 19.64 0.28
C VAL A 121 -8.76 18.35 -0.45
N TYR A 122 -8.07 17.25 -0.14
CA TYR A 122 -8.29 15.94 -0.76
C TYR A 122 -8.59 14.83 0.28
N PRO A 123 -9.81 14.81 0.87
CA PRO A 123 -10.13 13.89 1.96
C PRO A 123 -10.01 12.40 1.59
N ILE A 124 -10.20 12.05 0.32
CA ILE A 124 -10.06 10.67 -0.14
C ILE A 124 -8.64 10.13 0.07
N PHE A 125 -7.62 10.99 0.11
CA PHE A 125 -6.25 10.56 0.34
C PHE A 125 -6.01 10.09 1.78
N ILE A 126 -6.91 10.38 2.73
CA ILE A 126 -6.90 9.72 4.03
C ILE A 126 -7.04 8.20 3.87
N LEU A 127 -7.81 7.75 2.86
CA LEU A 127 -7.96 6.32 2.57
C LEU A 127 -6.66 5.71 2.05
N THR A 128 -6.01 6.34 1.07
CA THR A 128 -4.83 5.79 0.39
C THR A 128 -3.53 6.00 1.17
N ASP A 129 -3.40 7.12 1.87
CA ASP A 129 -2.15 7.55 2.50
C ASP A 129 -2.08 7.09 3.96
N ILE A 130 -3.22 6.76 4.57
CA ILE A 130 -3.28 6.41 6.00
C ILE A 130 -4.03 5.09 6.21
N ALA A 131 -5.33 5.04 5.89
CA ALA A 131 -6.17 3.92 6.31
C ALA A 131 -5.76 2.59 5.65
N LEU A 132 -5.53 2.58 4.33
CA LEU A 132 -5.11 1.37 3.61
C LEU A 132 -3.72 0.86 4.05
N PRO A 133 -2.66 1.69 4.14
CA PRO A 133 -1.37 1.25 4.65
C PRO A 133 -1.47 0.66 6.06
N ILE A 134 -2.19 1.30 6.99
CA ILE A 134 -2.38 0.79 8.35
C ILE A 134 -3.11 -0.56 8.33
N PHE A 135 -4.20 -0.66 7.57
CA PHE A 135 -4.94 -1.91 7.42
C PHE A 135 -4.07 -3.05 6.89
N LEU A 136 -3.21 -2.78 5.91
CA LEU A 136 -2.28 -3.75 5.33
C LEU A 136 -1.19 -4.18 6.32
N LEU A 137 -0.68 -3.25 7.13
CA LEU A 137 0.28 -3.57 8.19
C LEU A 137 -0.35 -4.45 9.28
N ILE A 138 -1.60 -4.19 9.66
CA ILE A 138 -2.33 -5.04 10.61
C ILE A 138 -2.50 -6.45 10.02
N LYS A 139 -2.88 -6.56 8.75
CA LYS A 139 -2.97 -7.85 8.04
C LYS A 139 -1.64 -8.57 8.03
N TRP A 140 -0.55 -7.87 7.70
CA TRP A 140 0.80 -8.40 7.72
C TRP A 140 1.18 -8.97 9.10
N SER A 141 0.99 -8.20 10.18
CA SER A 141 1.33 -8.63 11.55
C SER A 141 0.62 -9.93 11.90
N ARG A 142 -0.70 -10.00 11.65
CA ARG A 142 -1.51 -11.17 11.95
C ARG A 142 -1.09 -12.42 11.18
N ILE A 143 -0.76 -12.27 9.89
CA ILE A 143 -0.28 -13.40 9.08
C ILE A 143 1.09 -13.87 9.57
N LYS A 144 1.97 -12.93 9.92
CA LYS A 144 3.31 -13.24 10.42
C LYS A 144 3.24 -13.96 11.77
N GLU A 145 2.43 -13.48 12.71
CA GLU A 145 2.19 -14.13 14.00
C GLU A 145 1.68 -15.57 13.81
N TYR A 146 0.72 -15.78 12.92
CA TYR A 146 0.20 -17.11 12.62
C TYR A 146 1.29 -18.06 12.09
N LEU A 147 2.15 -17.60 11.20
CA LEU A 147 3.24 -18.43 10.66
C LEU A 147 4.28 -18.78 11.75
N VAL A 148 4.63 -17.84 12.62
CA VAL A 148 5.56 -18.09 13.75
C VAL A 148 4.97 -19.12 14.72
N LEU A 149 3.67 -19.04 15.02
CA LEU A 149 3.01 -20.01 15.91
C LEU A 149 2.93 -21.43 15.33
N GLN A 150 3.05 -21.59 14.00
CA GLN A 150 3.03 -22.90 13.35
C GLN A 150 4.40 -23.59 13.26
N GLY A 151 5.44 -23.02 13.88
CA GLY A 151 6.72 -23.71 14.07
C GLY A 151 7.62 -23.74 12.84
N ASP A 152 7.64 -22.63 12.08
CA ASP A 152 8.83 -22.26 11.30
C ASP A 152 9.72 -21.30 12.11
#